data_AF-A0A1L5L2J0-F1
#
_entry.id   AF-A0A1L5L2J0-F1
#
_cell.length_a   1.000
_cell.length_b   1.000
_cell.length_c   1.000
_cell.angle_alpha   90.00
_cell.angle_beta   90.00
_cell.angle_gamma   90.00
#
_symmetry.space_group_name_H-M   'P 1'
#
loop_
_entity.id
_entity.type
_entity.pdbx_description
1 polymer ?
#
loop_
_entity_poly.entity_id
_entity_poly.type
_entity_poly.pdbx_seq_one_letter_code
_entity_poly.pdbx_strand_id
1 'polypeptide(L)'
;PPVWLFWVAVALVGFGNSNVFSLFLSHALMYRPDRQNEISGLMLMGLIGGAIFPPIMGAAADVAGQFGGILVMAIGCLYVLVVGFAYKVLESGKKPVEA
;
A
#
# COMPACT_ATOMS: atom_id res chain seq x y z
N PRO A 1 -24.62 -0.39 -14.59
CA PRO A 1 -24.24 -1.22 -13.43
C PRO A 1 -25.03 -0.80 -12.18
N PRO A 2 -25.41 -1.74 -11.29
CA PRO A 2 -26.13 -1.39 -10.09
C PRO A 2 -25.20 -0.69 -9.08
N VAL A 3 -25.68 0.41 -8.49
CA VAL A 3 -24.87 1.34 -7.68
C VAL A 3 -24.29 0.66 -6.42
N TRP A 4 -24.98 -0.32 -5.85
CA TRP A 4 -24.53 -1.08 -4.69
C TRP A 4 -23.21 -1.82 -4.93
N LEU A 5 -22.94 -2.26 -6.17
CA LEU A 5 -21.72 -2.98 -6.50
C LEU A 5 -20.49 -2.08 -6.32
N PHE A 6 -20.62 -0.80 -6.70
CA PHE A 6 -19.56 0.19 -6.49
C PHE A 6 -19.32 0.46 -5.01
N TRP A 7 -20.38 0.51 -4.19
CA TRP A 7 -20.25 0.75 -2.75
C TRP A 7 -19.55 -0.43 -2.06
N VAL A 8 -19.93 -1.65 -2.42
CA VAL A 8 -19.27 -2.87 -1.93
C VAL A 8 -17.81 -2.92 -2.38
N ALA A 9 -17.52 -2.61 -3.65
CA ALA A 9 -16.15 -2.59 -4.17
C ALA A 9 -15.28 -1.54 -3.47
N VAL A 10 -15.78 -0.32 -3.29
CA VAL A 10 -15.07 0.76 -2.58
C VAL A 10 -14.86 0.38 -1.11
N ALA A 11 -15.86 -0.21 -0.45
CA ALA A 11 -15.71 -0.69 0.93
C ALA A 11 -14.63 -1.77 1.03
N LEU A 12 -14.59 -2.72 0.09
CA LEU A 12 -13.62 -3.82 0.10
C LEU A 12 -12.20 -3.34 -0.22
N VAL A 13 -12.06 -2.42 -1.18
CA VAL A 13 -10.77 -1.76 -1.50
C VAL A 13 -10.27 -0.92 -0.33
N GLY A 14 -11.16 -0.12 0.28
CA GLY A 14 -10.85 0.70 1.45
C GLY A 14 -10.39 -0.15 2.62
N PHE A 15 -11.13 -1.22 2.93
CA PHE A 15 -10.79 -2.17 3.99
C PHE A 15 -9.44 -2.85 3.76
N GLY A 16 -9.14 -3.26 2.52
CA GLY A 16 -7.84 -3.83 2.17
C GLY A 16 -6.69 -2.82 2.35
N ASN A 17 -6.86 -1.61 1.83
CA ASN A 17 -5.80 -0.59 1.82
C ASN A 17 -5.46 -0.06 3.22
N SER A 18 -6.44 0.09 4.12
CA SER A 18 -6.19 0.62 5.48
C SER A 18 -5.31 -0.29 6.33
N ASN A 19 -5.28 -1.60 6.04
CA ASN A 19 -4.52 -2.57 6.85
C ASN A 19 -3.04 -2.65 6.44
N VAL A 20 -2.72 -2.33 5.18
CA VAL A 20 -1.36 -2.42 4.64
C VAL A 20 -0.39 -1.54 5.46
N PHE A 21 -0.78 -0.30 5.75
CA PHE A 21 0.07 0.61 6.52
C PHE A 21 0.34 0.09 7.95
N SER A 22 -0.72 -0.30 8.68
CA SER A 22 -0.58 -0.80 10.05
C SER A 22 0.25 -2.07 10.11
N LEU A 23 0.16 -2.95 9.11
CA LEU A 23 0.95 -4.18 9.03
C LEU A 23 2.45 -3.85 8.91
N PHE A 24 2.82 -3.01 7.95
CA PHE A 24 4.21 -2.62 7.75
C PHE A 24 4.78 -1.87 8.96
N LEU A 25 3.98 -1.00 9.58
CA LEU A 25 4.39 -0.25 10.77
C LEU A 25 4.67 -1.19 11.94
N SER A 26 3.72 -2.07 12.27
CA SER A 26 3.88 -3.04 13.35
C SER A 26 5.11 -3.93 13.13
N HIS A 27 5.34 -4.41 11.91
CA HIS A 27 6.52 -5.20 11.60
C HIS A 27 7.83 -4.42 11.74
N ALA A 28 7.89 -3.18 11.22
CA ALA A 28 9.10 -2.37 11.30
C ALA A 28 9.47 -2.02 12.76
N LEU A 29 8.45 -1.75 13.58
CA LEU A 29 8.63 -1.50 15.02
C LEU A 29 9.14 -2.73 15.77
N MET A 30 8.63 -3.93 15.46
CA MET A 30 9.08 -5.17 16.08
C MET A 30 10.49 -5.60 15.61
N TYR A 31 10.91 -5.23 14.40
CA TYR A 31 12.24 -5.56 13.87
C TYR A 31 13.37 -4.74 14.52
N ARG A 32 13.11 -3.49 14.91
CA ARG A 32 14.08 -2.59 15.56
C ARG A 32 13.42 -1.76 16.67
N PRO A 33 13.08 -2.39 17.81
CA PRO A 33 12.39 -1.72 18.91
C PRO A 33 13.19 -0.56 19.51
N ASP A 34 14.53 -0.64 19.51
CA ASP A 34 15.41 0.41 20.04
C ASP A 34 15.30 1.76 19.31
N ARG A 35 14.76 1.79 18.09
CA ARG A 35 14.65 2.99 17.23
C ARG A 35 13.21 3.24 16.76
N GLN A 36 12.22 2.83 17.55
CA GLN A 36 10.79 2.95 17.23
C GLN A 36 10.36 4.36 16.81
N ASN A 37 10.86 5.41 17.47
CA ASN A 37 10.49 6.80 17.14
C ASN A 37 11.01 7.25 15.76
N GLU A 38 12.22 6.84 15.38
CA GLU A 38 12.80 7.14 14.06
C GLU A 38 12.09 6.38 12.96
N ILE A 39 11.78 5.10 13.18
CA ILE A 39 11.09 4.23 12.22
C ILE A 39 9.66 4.73 11.96
N SER A 40 8.91 5.04 13.02
CA SER A 40 7.57 5.61 12.87
C SER A 40 7.61 6.95 12.14
N GLY A 41 8.61 7.80 12.44
CA GLY A 41 8.81 9.07 11.73
C GLY A 41 9.11 8.88 10.25
N LEU A 42 10.00 7.94 9.91
CA LEU A 42 10.35 7.58 8.52
C LEU A 42 9.14 7.04 7.75
N MET A 43 8.34 6.17 8.36
CA MET A 43 7.14 5.62 7.73
C MET A 43 6.06 6.67 7.47
N LEU A 44 5.85 7.60 8.40
CA LEU A 44 4.94 8.74 8.20
C LEU A 44 5.43 9.66 7.07
N MET A 45 6.74 9.90 6.96
CA MET A 45 7.30 10.64 5.84
C MET A 45 7.06 9.92 4.50
N GLY A 46 7.13 8.58 4.50
CA GLY A 46 6.75 7.76 3.35
C GLY A 46 5.28 7.94 2.91
N LEU A 47 4.35 8.12 3.86
CA LEU A 47 2.95 8.42 3.54
C LEU A 47 2.76 9.77 2.84
N ILE A 48 3.57 10.77 3.22
CA ILE A 48 3.57 12.07 2.52
C ILE A 48 3.98 11.89 1.04
N GLY A 49 4.88 10.96 0.76
CA GLY A 49 5.21 10.55 -0.62
C GLY A 49 4.00 10.03 -1.40
N GLY A 50 2.99 9.48 -0.72
CA GLY A 50 1.71 9.07 -1.32
C GLY A 50 0.90 10.23 -1.89
N ALA A 51 1.13 11.47 -1.45
CA ALA A 51 0.48 12.67 -2.00
C ALA A 51 1.02 13.04 -3.39
N ILE A 52 2.09 12.39 -3.87
CA ILE A 52 2.61 12.54 -5.23
C ILE A 52 1.75 11.73 -6.23
N PHE A 53 1.02 10.73 -5.76
CA PHE A 53 0.18 9.87 -6.60
C PHE A 53 -1.03 10.60 -7.23
N PRO A 54 -1.82 11.42 -6.50
CA PRO A 54 -2.95 12.15 -7.08
C PRO A 54 -2.56 13.13 -8.21
N PRO A 55 -1.46 13.91 -8.13
CA PRO A 55 -0.97 14.71 -9.25
C PRO A 55 -0.65 13.88 -10.50
N ILE A 56 0.03 12.73 -10.34
CA ILE A 56 0.35 11.83 -11.46
C ILE A 56 -0.94 11.22 -12.04
N MET A 57 -1.86 10.80 -11.18
CA MET A 57 -3.16 10.29 -11.57
C MET A 57 -3.98 11.33 -12.34
N GLY A 58 -3.96 12.59 -11.89
CA GLY A 58 -4.61 13.71 -12.55
C GLY A 58 -4.01 13.98 -13.94
N ALA A 59 -2.68 14.11 -14.03
CA ALA A 59 -2.01 14.30 -15.30
C ALA A 59 -2.23 13.14 -16.29
N ALA A 60 -2.26 11.89 -15.80
CA ALA A 60 -2.58 10.72 -16.62
C ALA A 60 -4.05 10.74 -17.08
N ALA A 61 -4.96 11.20 -16.22
CA ALA A 61 -6.37 11.33 -16.55
C ALA A 61 -6.64 12.44 -17.57
N ASP A 62 -5.85 13.51 -17.56
CA ASP A 62 -5.98 14.60 -18.54
C ASP A 62 -5.61 14.15 -19.97
N VAL A 63 -4.68 13.20 -20.12
CA VAL A 63 -4.22 12.71 -21.44
C VAL A 63 -5.05 11.54 -21.95
N ALA A 64 -5.40 10.57 -21.09
CA ALA A 64 -6.06 9.32 -21.46
C ALA A 64 -7.50 9.20 -20.94
N GLY A 65 -8.07 10.26 -20.37
CA GLY A 65 -9.37 10.26 -19.73
C GLY A 65 -9.41 9.41 -18.45
N GLN A 66 -10.61 8.98 -18.04
CA GLN A 66 -10.82 8.20 -16.81
C GLN A 66 -9.99 6.90 -16.76
N PHE A 67 -9.65 6.34 -17.93
CA PHE A 67 -8.75 5.18 -18.05
C PHE A 67 -7.33 5.45 -17.56
N GLY A 68 -6.79 6.65 -17.78
CA GLY A 68 -5.43 7.02 -17.35
C GLY A 68 -5.27 6.95 -15.83
N GLY A 69 -6.24 7.51 -15.09
CA GLY A 69 -6.23 7.44 -13.63
C GLY A 69 -6.41 6.02 -13.08
N ILE A 70 -7.26 5.21 -13.71
CA ILE A 70 -7.49 3.81 -13.34
C ILE A 70 -6.20 2.99 -13.53
N LEU A 71 -5.45 3.24 -14.62
CA LEU A 71 -4.21 2.52 -14.92
C LEU A 71 -3.12 2.84 -13.89
N VAL A 72 -2.98 4.11 -13.50
CA VAL A 72 -2.06 4.54 -12.42
C VAL A 72 -2.40 3.84 -11.10
N MET A 73 -3.68 3.79 -10.73
CA MET A 73 -4.14 3.07 -9.53
C MET A 73 -3.90 1.56 -9.61
N ALA A 74 -4.08 0.96 -10.78
CA ALA A 74 -3.83 -0.46 -11.00
C ALA A 74 -2.35 -0.81 -10.82
N ILE A 75 -1.42 0.04 -11.30
CA ILE A 75 0.02 -0.14 -11.08
C ILE A 75 0.37 -0.06 -9.59
N GLY A 76 -0.21 0.90 -8.86
CA GLY A 76 0.00 1.01 -7.41
C GLY A 76 -0.49 -0.23 -6.66
N CYS A 77 -1.67 -0.74 -7.01
CA CYS A 77 -2.22 -1.96 -6.43
C CYS A 77 -1.33 -3.17 -6.74
N LEU A 78 -0.87 -3.31 -7.99
CA LEU A 78 0.04 -4.38 -8.40
C LEU A 78 1.37 -4.32 -7.65
N TYR A 79 1.94 -3.12 -7.45
CA TYR A 79 3.16 -2.94 -6.67
C TYR A 79 3.00 -3.44 -5.24
N VAL A 80 1.92 -3.05 -4.55
CA VAL A 80 1.64 -3.53 -3.18
C VAL A 80 1.45 -5.04 -3.16
N LEU A 81 0.79 -5.61 -4.16
CA LEU A 81 0.57 -7.05 -4.29
C LEU A 81 1.90 -7.80 -4.50
N VAL A 82 2.76 -7.32 -5.39
CA VAL A 82 4.10 -7.87 -5.63
C VAL A 82 4.97 -7.77 -4.39
N VAL A 83 4.96 -6.62 -3.70
CA VAL A 83 5.70 -6.43 -2.46
C VAL A 83 5.18 -7.39 -1.39
N GLY A 84 3.87 -7.49 -1.17
CA GLY A 84 3.28 -8.44 -0.24
C GLY A 84 3.62 -9.89 -0.56
N PHE A 85 3.59 -10.28 -1.84
CA PHE A 85 3.97 -11.62 -2.29
C PHE A 85 5.46 -11.87 -2.13
N ALA A 86 6.31 -10.89 -2.45
CA ALA A 86 7.76 -10.95 -2.24
C ALA A 86 8.11 -11.08 -0.75
N TYR A 87 7.40 -10.35 0.13
CA TYR A 87 7.53 -10.51 1.58
C TYR A 87 7.15 -11.92 2.02
N LYS A 88 6.02 -12.45 1.54
CA LYS A 88 5.60 -13.83 1.82
C LYS A 88 6.60 -14.89 1.31
N VAL A 89 7.22 -14.64 0.15
CA VAL A 89 8.26 -15.50 -0.43
C VAL A 89 9.56 -15.44 0.38
N LEU A 90 9.97 -14.25 0.83
CA LEU A 90 11.15 -14.07 1.69
C LEU A 90 10.95 -14.66 3.09
N GLU A 91 9.76 -14.53 3.68
CA GLU A 91 9.41 -15.19 4.94
C GLU A 91 9.33 -16.71 4.80
N SER A 92 8.85 -17.23 3.67
CA SER A 92 8.86 -18.68 3.40
C SER A 92 10.28 -19.28 3.32
N GLY A 93 11.32 -18.46 3.17
CA GLY A 93 12.73 -18.87 3.17
C GLY A 93 13.45 -18.67 4.50
N LYS A 94 12.94 -17.86 5.42
CA LYS A 94 13.53 -17.68 6.76
C LYS A 94 12.92 -18.69 7.71
N LYS A 95 13.73 -19.68 8.11
CA LYS A 95 13.50 -20.51 9.29
C LYS A 95 13.02 -19.63 10.45
N PRO A 96 12.10 -20.12 11.29
CA PRO A 96 11.66 -19.38 12.47
C PRO A 96 12.92 -19.00 13.25
N VAL A 97 13.17 -17.69 13.37
CA VAL A 97 14.14 -17.22 14.35
C VAL A 97 13.51 -17.58 15.68
N GLU A 98 14.08 -18.62 16.29
CA GLU A 98 13.78 -19.13 17.61
C GLU A 98 13.64 -17.95 18.58
N ALA A 99 12.45 -17.84 19.15
CA ALA A 99 12.21 -17.10 20.38
C ALA A 99 12.74 -17.91 21.57
#